data_AF-A0A4D6WUC2-F1
#
_entry.id   AF-A0A4D6WUC2-F1
#
_cell.length_a   1.000
_cell.length_b   1.000
_cell.length_c   1.000
_cell.angle_alpha   90.00
_cell.angle_beta   90.00
_cell.angle_gamma   90.00
#
_symmetry.space_group_name_H-M   'P 1'
#
loop_
_entity.id
_entity.type
_entity.pdbx_description
1 polymer ?
#
loop_
_entity_poly.entity_id
_entity_poly.type
_entity_poly.pdbx_seq_one_letter_code
_entity_poly.pdbx_strand_id
1 'polypeptide(L)'
;MRYWNLKKINKSAYDKTGIIPRSIINLFERFKKELSPAADINALEEFKVSRYQTLASIKYLLFLLIMPIIINQVSQSFILDPCINYFWNNSQQNIFLNESQEERAFAELQRFEEKLHFEILIGQVPNSSSTFIHDQIMKKAFEIASKYATESCSAIKNIISDFFSIAVFITIIIVKKKQFFMLKSFVNQLIYGLSDTAKAFLIIMLTDMFVGFHSPHGWEIVIEVILRHFGVPESRDFIFVFISTFPVVLDTIFKYWIFRYLNRVSPSAVATYHSMNE
;
A
#
# COMPACT_ATOMS: atom_id res chain seq x y z
N MET A 1 -24.19 6.43 -39.84
CA MET A 1 -23.41 5.85 -40.96
C MET A 1 -22.61 6.96 -41.63
N ARG A 2 -21.28 6.95 -41.47
CA ARG A 2 -20.34 7.85 -42.16
C ARG A 2 -19.25 7.00 -42.78
N TYR A 3 -19.08 7.17 -44.08
CA TYR A 3 -18.34 6.30 -44.98
C TYR A 3 -16.88 6.11 -44.58
N TRP A 4 -16.49 4.85 -44.37
CA TRP A 4 -15.10 4.43 -44.32
C TRP A 4 -14.50 4.49 -45.72
N ASN A 5 -13.54 5.39 -45.93
CA ASN A 5 -12.85 5.54 -47.19
C ASN A 5 -11.77 4.44 -47.31
N LEU A 6 -12.17 3.26 -47.79
CA LEU A 6 -11.33 2.06 -48.00
C LEU A 6 -10.36 2.16 -49.20
N LYS A 7 -9.83 3.35 -49.51
CA LYS A 7 -8.97 3.57 -50.69
C LYS A 7 -7.50 3.82 -50.35
N LYS A 8 -6.94 3.02 -49.45
CA LYS A 8 -5.50 3.07 -49.14
C LYS A 8 -4.84 1.71 -48.89
N ILE A 9 -5.40 0.65 -49.50
CA ILE A 9 -4.77 -0.66 -49.58
C ILE A 9 -4.45 -0.87 -51.07
N ASN A 10 -3.19 -1.17 -51.38
CA ASN A 10 -2.62 -1.29 -52.72
C ASN A 10 -2.23 0.03 -53.42
N LYS A 11 -1.15 0.64 -52.94
CA LYS A 11 -0.15 1.20 -53.86
C LYS A 11 1.14 0.40 -53.71
N SER A 12 1.18 -0.66 -54.51
CA SER A 12 2.31 -1.37 -55.10
C SER A 12 3.71 -1.02 -54.58
N ALA A 13 4.40 -2.07 -54.14
CA ALA A 13 5.82 -2.19 -53.87
C ALA A 13 6.72 -2.04 -55.14
N TYR A 14 6.41 -1.08 -56.00
CA TYR A 14 7.20 -0.74 -57.18
C TYR A 14 7.20 0.78 -57.33
N ASP A 15 8.12 1.43 -56.64
CA ASP A 15 8.59 2.76 -57.02
C ASP A 15 10.08 2.86 -56.66
N LYS A 16 10.86 2.84 -57.74
CA LYS A 16 12.26 3.26 -57.93
C LYS A 16 13.10 3.40 -56.65
N THR A 17 14.14 2.58 -56.59
CA THR A 17 15.36 2.82 -55.82
C THR A 17 15.97 4.17 -56.22
N GLY A 18 15.45 5.24 -55.63
CA GLY A 18 16.15 6.51 -55.58
C GLY A 18 17.41 6.33 -54.74
N ILE A 19 18.47 7.04 -55.12
CA ILE A 19 19.81 7.04 -54.50
C ILE A 19 19.77 7.48 -53.02
N ILE A 20 18.60 7.91 -52.52
CA ILE A 20 18.40 8.45 -51.18
C ILE A 20 17.45 7.54 -50.38
N PRO A 21 17.91 6.93 -49.27
CA PRO A 21 17.08 6.15 -48.37
C PRO A 21 15.87 6.93 -47.84
N ARG A 22 14.71 6.26 -47.71
CA ARG A 22 13.48 6.84 -47.12
C ARG A 22 13.69 7.42 -45.72
N SER A 23 14.66 6.91 -44.96
CA SER A 23 15.05 7.43 -43.64
C SER A 23 15.58 8.86 -43.72
N ILE A 24 16.39 9.18 -44.74
CA ILE A 24 16.95 10.53 -44.94
C ILE A 24 15.85 11.50 -45.36
N ILE A 25 14.92 11.06 -46.22
CA ILE A 25 13.76 11.87 -46.61
C ILE A 25 12.89 12.17 -45.38
N ASN A 26 12.61 11.17 -44.54
CA ASN A 26 11.84 11.34 -43.31
C ASN A 26 12.56 12.25 -42.29
N LEU A 27 13.89 12.16 -42.19
CA LEU A 27 14.70 13.05 -41.34
C LEU A 27 14.67 14.49 -41.85
N PHE A 28 14.78 14.69 -43.17
CA PHE A 28 14.73 16.00 -43.79
C PHE A 28 13.34 16.64 -43.69
N GLU A 29 12.27 15.86 -43.84
CA GLU A 29 10.90 16.35 -43.62
C GLU A 29 10.67 16.74 -42.15
N ARG A 30 11.21 15.98 -41.19
CA ARG A 30 11.17 16.34 -39.76
C ARG A 30 11.97 17.63 -39.48
N PHE A 31 13.18 17.73 -40.02
CA PHE A 31 14.03 18.91 -39.89
C PHE A 31 13.37 20.17 -40.49
N LYS A 32 12.80 20.07 -41.69
CA LYS A 32 12.05 21.17 -42.32
C LYS A 32 10.82 21.57 -41.49
N LYS A 33 10.16 20.61 -40.86
CA LYS A 33 9.03 20.85 -39.95
C LYS A 33 9.48 21.55 -38.67
N GLU A 34 10.62 21.17 -38.10
CA GLU A 34 11.23 21.77 -36.91
C GLU A 34 11.75 23.20 -37.15
N LEU A 35 12.24 23.53 -38.36
CA LEU A 35 12.67 24.89 -38.72
C LEU A 35 11.54 25.84 -39.12
N SER A 36 10.29 25.36 -39.20
CA SER A 36 9.17 26.23 -39.56
C SER A 36 8.79 27.13 -38.38
N PRO A 37 8.38 28.39 -38.58
CA PRO A 37 7.93 29.27 -37.49
C PRO A 37 6.69 28.77 -36.74
N ALA A 38 5.97 27.78 -37.30
CA ALA A 38 4.89 27.06 -36.62
C ALA A 38 5.40 26.01 -35.61
N ALA A 39 6.68 25.60 -35.68
CA ALA A 39 7.29 24.65 -34.76
C ALA A 39 7.39 25.21 -33.33
N ASP A 40 7.75 26.49 -33.19
CA ASP A 40 7.82 27.16 -31.88
C ASP A 40 6.44 27.23 -31.20
N ILE A 41 5.39 27.49 -31.98
CA ILE A 41 4.01 27.52 -31.48
C ILE A 41 3.58 26.12 -31.04
N ASN A 42 3.84 25.10 -31.86
CA ASN A 42 3.52 23.70 -31.52
C ASN A 42 4.31 23.21 -30.29
N ALA A 43 5.60 23.54 -30.19
CA ALA A 43 6.42 23.19 -29.03
C ALA A 43 5.91 23.86 -27.75
N LEU A 44 5.46 25.12 -27.84
CA LEU A 44 4.87 25.84 -26.71
C LEU A 44 3.51 25.27 -26.30
N GLU A 45 2.70 24.79 -27.24
CA GLU A 45 1.46 24.07 -26.98
C GLU A 45 1.71 22.69 -26.34
N GLU A 46 2.65 21.91 -26.86
CA GLU A 46 3.07 20.63 -26.28
C GLU A 46 3.57 20.79 -24.85
N PHE A 47 4.36 21.83 -24.59
CA PHE A 47 4.81 22.17 -23.25
C PHE A 47 3.65 22.51 -22.30
N LYS A 48 2.66 23.30 -22.76
CA LYS A 48 1.44 23.60 -21.98
C LYS A 48 0.65 22.33 -21.66
N VAL A 49 0.46 21.44 -22.63
CA VAL A 49 -0.25 20.17 -22.46
C VAL A 49 0.49 19.27 -21.47
N SER A 50 1.81 19.14 -21.59
CA SER A 50 2.66 18.35 -20.68
C SER A 50 2.60 18.88 -19.24
N ARG A 51 2.68 20.20 -19.05
CA ARG A 51 2.51 20.83 -17.74
C ARG A 51 1.13 20.59 -17.14
N TYR A 52 0.08 20.74 -17.94
CA TYR A 52 -1.29 20.47 -17.50
C TYR A 52 -1.46 19.01 -17.08
N GLN A 53 -0.97 18.07 -17.88
CA GLN A 53 -1.01 16.63 -17.58
C GLN A 53 -0.27 16.31 -16.29
N THR A 54 0.92 16.87 -16.09
CA THR A 54 1.73 16.68 -14.88
C THR A 54 0.97 17.19 -13.65
N LEU A 55 0.48 18.42 -13.69
CA LEU A 55 -0.27 19.01 -12.57
C LEU A 55 -1.56 18.25 -12.26
N ALA A 56 -2.31 17.84 -13.29
CA ALA A 56 -3.53 17.05 -13.13
C ALA A 56 -3.23 15.67 -12.52
N SER A 57 -2.13 15.03 -12.96
CA SER A 57 -1.70 13.72 -12.45
C SER A 57 -1.24 13.80 -10.99
N ILE A 58 -0.45 14.81 -10.62
CA ILE A 58 -0.02 15.03 -9.24
C ILE A 58 -1.22 15.31 -8.34
N LYS A 59 -2.13 16.22 -8.75
CA LYS A 59 -3.36 16.51 -7.99
C LYS A 59 -4.22 15.26 -7.81
N TYR A 60 -4.37 14.46 -8.87
CA TYR A 60 -5.13 13.22 -8.80
C TYR A 60 -4.46 12.18 -7.91
N LEU A 61 -3.14 12.03 -7.97
CA LEU A 61 -2.37 11.13 -7.10
C LEU A 61 -2.54 11.50 -5.62
N LEU A 62 -2.38 12.79 -5.29
CA LEU A 62 -2.61 13.28 -3.93
C LEU A 62 -4.05 13.03 -3.48
N PHE A 63 -5.03 13.34 -4.33
CA PHE A 63 -6.44 13.07 -4.03
C PHE A 63 -6.72 11.58 -3.82
N LEU A 64 -6.14 10.72 -4.66
CA LEU A 64 -6.30 9.27 -4.59
C LEU A 64 -5.73 8.67 -3.30
N LEU A 65 -4.62 9.22 -2.78
CA LEU A 65 -4.00 8.77 -1.52
C LEU A 65 -4.69 9.36 -0.28
N ILE A 66 -5.05 10.64 -0.32
CA ILE A 66 -5.56 11.36 0.86
C ILE A 66 -7.03 11.05 1.13
N MET A 67 -7.86 10.93 0.08
CA MET A 67 -9.32 10.76 0.26
C MET A 67 -9.71 9.50 1.02
N PRO A 68 -9.18 8.30 0.72
CA PRO A 68 -9.50 7.10 1.49
C PRO A 68 -9.14 7.25 2.97
N ILE A 69 -7.99 7.89 3.28
CA ILE A 69 -7.54 8.13 4.65
C ILE A 69 -8.50 9.06 5.39
N ILE A 70 -8.89 10.17 4.77
CA ILE A 70 -9.87 11.10 5.36
C ILE A 70 -11.19 10.39 5.62
N ILE A 71 -11.67 9.59 4.67
CA ILE A 71 -12.96 8.90 4.78
C ILE A 71 -12.90 7.84 5.87
N ASN A 72 -11.80 7.11 5.99
CA ASN A 72 -11.58 6.17 7.09
C ASN A 72 -11.69 6.90 8.43
N GLN A 73 -10.93 7.97 8.61
CA GLN A 73 -10.91 8.70 9.88
C GLN A 73 -12.27 9.36 10.21
N VAL A 74 -12.93 9.96 9.22
CA VAL A 74 -14.26 10.57 9.40
C VAL A 74 -15.32 9.51 9.70
N SER A 75 -15.31 8.38 8.98
CA SER A 75 -16.23 7.27 9.22
C SER A 75 -16.07 6.74 10.64
N GLN A 76 -14.82 6.55 11.08
CA GLN A 76 -14.51 6.06 12.40
C GLN A 76 -15.00 7.01 13.50
N SER A 77 -14.63 8.29 13.43
CA SER A 77 -14.93 9.24 14.50
C SER A 77 -16.39 9.72 14.57
N PHE A 78 -17.05 9.90 13.43
CA PHE A 78 -18.39 10.51 13.42
C PHE A 78 -19.54 9.51 13.34
N ILE A 79 -19.31 8.33 12.74
CA ILE A 79 -20.38 7.35 12.49
C ILE A 79 -20.17 6.12 13.36
N LEU A 80 -19.00 5.50 13.27
CA LEU A 80 -18.75 4.20 13.86
C LEU A 80 -18.52 4.28 15.38
N ASP A 81 -17.82 5.30 15.87
CA ASP A 81 -17.62 5.53 17.30
C ASP A 81 -18.94 5.61 18.10
N PRO A 82 -19.89 6.51 17.79
CA PRO A 82 -21.12 6.59 18.56
C PRO A 82 -22.00 5.33 18.40
N CYS A 83 -22.08 4.76 17.20
CA CYS A 83 -22.89 3.57 16.96
C CYS A 83 -22.34 2.34 17.69
N ILE A 84 -21.07 2.02 17.51
CA ILE A 84 -20.48 0.79 18.05
C ILE A 84 -20.36 0.88 19.56
N ASN A 85 -19.99 2.04 20.12
CA ASN A 85 -19.99 2.20 21.58
C ASN A 85 -21.40 2.01 22.18
N TYR A 86 -22.45 2.49 21.51
CA TYR A 86 -23.83 2.28 21.97
C TYR A 86 -24.23 0.80 21.94
N PHE A 87 -23.96 0.10 20.84
CA PHE A 87 -24.28 -1.33 20.72
C PHE A 87 -23.44 -2.19 21.67
N TRP A 88 -22.14 -1.90 21.79
CA TRP A 88 -21.23 -2.65 22.65
C TRP A 88 -21.62 -2.52 24.13
N ASN A 89 -21.88 -1.30 24.60
CA ASN A 89 -22.30 -1.04 25.98
C ASN A 89 -23.64 -1.70 26.34
N ASN A 90 -24.57 -1.82 25.38
CA ASN A 90 -25.85 -2.48 25.61
C ASN A 90 -25.76 -4.01 25.54
N SER A 91 -24.75 -4.55 24.87
CA SER A 91 -24.63 -5.99 24.62
C SER A 91 -23.97 -6.80 25.75
N GLN A 92 -23.29 -6.13 26.71
CA GLN A 92 -22.77 -6.57 28.02
C GLN A 92 -22.11 -7.95 28.22
N GLN A 93 -22.15 -8.88 27.26
CA GLN A 93 -21.83 -10.29 27.53
C GLN A 93 -20.40 -10.69 27.20
N ASN A 94 -19.71 -9.99 26.30
CA ASN A 94 -18.35 -10.36 25.88
C ASN A 94 -17.42 -9.13 25.92
N ILE A 95 -16.48 -9.13 26.88
CA ILE A 95 -15.42 -8.11 27.00
C ILE A 95 -14.36 -8.31 25.90
N PHE A 96 -14.12 -9.57 25.52
CA PHE A 96 -13.10 -9.99 24.56
C PHE A 96 -13.73 -10.35 23.22
N LEU A 97 -13.10 -9.93 22.13
CA LEU A 97 -13.50 -10.30 20.77
C LEU A 97 -12.98 -11.69 20.38
N ASN A 98 -11.82 -12.09 20.91
CA ASN A 98 -11.15 -13.34 20.58
C ASN A 98 -10.37 -13.92 21.79
N GLU A 99 -10.03 -15.21 21.71
CA GLU A 99 -9.30 -15.93 22.77
C GLU A 99 -7.90 -15.35 23.05
N SER A 100 -7.24 -14.78 22.04
CA SER A 100 -5.92 -14.17 22.20
C SER A 100 -5.97 -12.89 23.06
N GLN A 101 -7.05 -12.11 22.99
CA GLN A 101 -7.27 -10.97 23.88
C GLN A 101 -7.55 -11.41 25.31
N GLU A 102 -8.33 -12.48 25.48
CA GLU A 102 -8.64 -13.07 26.78
C GLU A 102 -7.37 -13.60 27.46
N GLU A 103 -6.53 -14.36 26.75
CA GLU A 103 -5.27 -14.87 27.25
C GLU A 103 -4.34 -13.73 27.70
N ARG A 104 -4.22 -12.66 26.90
CA ARG A 104 -3.42 -11.48 27.26
C ARG A 104 -3.98 -10.75 28.47
N ALA A 105 -5.30 -10.63 28.58
CA ALA A 105 -5.95 -9.98 29.72
C ALA A 105 -5.72 -10.75 31.02
N PHE A 106 -5.85 -12.08 30.99
CA PHE A 106 -5.58 -12.93 32.15
C PHE A 106 -4.10 -12.95 32.52
N ALA A 107 -3.20 -13.02 31.54
CA ALA A 107 -1.76 -12.91 31.81
C ALA A 107 -1.38 -11.56 32.42
N GLU A 108 -1.99 -10.46 31.98
CA GLU A 108 -1.77 -9.11 32.54
C GLU A 108 -2.27 -9.01 33.99
N LEU A 109 -3.44 -9.61 34.29
CA LEU A 109 -3.99 -9.65 35.65
C LEU A 109 -3.14 -10.54 36.57
N GLN A 110 -2.79 -11.75 36.13
CA GLN A 110 -1.95 -12.67 36.89
C GLN A 110 -0.59 -12.03 37.24
N ARG A 111 0.07 -11.40 36.26
CA ARG A 111 1.35 -10.72 36.49
C ARG A 111 1.23 -9.57 37.49
N PHE A 112 0.09 -8.89 37.52
CA PHE A 112 -0.19 -7.86 38.51
C PHE A 112 -0.38 -8.47 39.91
N GLU A 113 -1.14 -9.57 40.03
CA GLU A 113 -1.33 -10.27 41.30
C GLU A 113 0.00 -10.80 41.86
N GLU A 114 0.82 -11.45 41.03
CA GLU A 114 2.15 -11.93 41.39
C GLU A 114 3.05 -10.80 41.89
N LYS A 115 3.03 -9.66 41.18
CA LYS A 115 3.78 -8.46 41.57
C LYS A 115 3.28 -7.90 42.91
N LEU A 116 1.97 -7.75 43.08
CA LEU A 116 1.37 -7.24 44.31
C LEU A 116 1.71 -8.15 45.50
N HIS A 117 1.62 -9.46 45.31
CA HIS A 117 1.97 -10.44 46.33
C HIS A 117 3.46 -10.36 46.70
N PHE A 118 4.35 -10.22 45.70
CA PHE A 118 5.77 -10.02 45.94
C PHE A 118 6.06 -8.75 46.76
N GLU A 119 5.45 -7.61 46.40
CA GLU A 119 5.62 -6.34 47.11
C GLU A 119 5.14 -6.38 48.57
N ILE A 120 4.09 -7.17 48.84
CA ILE A 120 3.61 -7.43 50.20
C ILE A 120 4.63 -8.25 50.98
N LEU A 121 5.19 -9.32 50.40
CA LEU A 121 6.16 -10.21 51.06
C LEU A 121 7.46 -9.48 51.46
N ILE A 122 7.89 -8.49 50.68
CA ILE A 122 9.10 -7.70 50.96
C ILE A 122 8.82 -6.46 51.82
N GLY A 123 7.58 -6.27 52.28
CA GLY A 123 7.21 -5.17 53.17
C GLY A 123 7.17 -3.78 52.52
N GLN A 124 7.08 -3.71 51.18
CA GLN A 124 6.95 -2.43 50.47
C GLN A 124 5.53 -1.86 50.52
N VAL A 125 4.53 -2.70 50.80
CA VAL A 125 3.13 -2.29 50.96
C VAL A 125 2.79 -2.23 52.45
N PRO A 126 2.50 -1.05 53.02
CA PRO A 126 2.27 -0.88 54.45
C PRO A 126 0.95 -1.49 54.94
N ASN A 127 0.04 -1.83 54.01
CA ASN A 127 -1.29 -2.35 54.31
C ASN A 127 -1.49 -3.70 53.61
N SER A 128 -1.33 -4.80 54.34
CA SER A 128 -1.51 -6.17 53.85
C SER A 128 -2.90 -6.74 54.15
N SER A 129 -3.89 -5.88 54.43
CA SER A 129 -5.25 -6.34 54.70
C SER A 129 -5.84 -7.03 53.46
N SER A 130 -6.58 -8.12 53.69
CA SER A 130 -7.24 -8.86 52.61
C SER A 130 -8.20 -8.00 51.79
N THR A 131 -8.83 -7.01 52.43
CA THR A 131 -9.70 -6.03 51.76
C THR A 131 -8.93 -5.11 50.82
N PHE A 132 -7.76 -4.61 51.23
CA PHE A 132 -6.93 -3.76 50.37
C PHE A 132 -6.42 -4.51 49.14
N ILE A 133 -6.00 -5.77 49.32
CA ILE A 133 -5.55 -6.64 48.23
C ILE A 133 -6.69 -6.85 47.23
N HIS A 134 -7.87 -7.22 47.73
CA HIS A 134 -9.05 -7.45 46.89
C HIS A 134 -9.45 -6.19 46.12
N ASP A 135 -9.45 -5.02 46.76
CA ASP A 135 -9.78 -3.74 46.09
C ASP A 135 -8.78 -3.40 44.98
N GLN A 136 -7.48 -3.63 45.20
CA GLN A 136 -6.44 -3.41 44.19
C GLN A 136 -6.59 -4.35 43.00
N ILE A 137 -6.85 -5.63 43.24
CA ILE A 137 -7.10 -6.62 42.19
C ILE A 137 -8.37 -6.27 41.42
N MET A 138 -9.47 -5.97 42.10
CA MET A 138 -10.74 -5.56 41.47
C MET A 138 -10.55 -4.33 40.58
N LYS A 139 -9.85 -3.32 41.09
CA LYS A 139 -9.55 -2.10 40.33
C LYS A 139 -8.74 -2.41 39.07
N LYS A 140 -7.73 -3.28 39.18
CA LYS A 140 -6.91 -3.68 38.04
C LYS A 140 -7.71 -4.51 37.03
N ALA A 141 -8.56 -5.43 37.50
CA ALA A 141 -9.43 -6.22 36.65
C ALA A 141 -10.39 -5.33 35.84
N PHE A 142 -10.97 -4.29 36.46
CA PHE A 142 -11.82 -3.34 35.75
C PHE A 142 -11.06 -2.50 34.72
N GLU A 143 -9.84 -2.06 35.06
CA GLU A 143 -8.95 -1.36 34.12
C GLU A 143 -8.62 -2.22 32.90
N ILE A 144 -8.25 -3.49 33.12
CA ILE A 144 -7.97 -4.48 32.08
C ILE A 144 -9.23 -4.72 31.23
N ALA A 145 -10.38 -4.97 31.86
CA ALA A 145 -11.64 -5.18 31.15
C ALA A 145 -12.00 -4.00 30.25
N SER A 146 -11.89 -2.76 30.76
CA SER A 146 -12.15 -1.54 29.97
C SER A 146 -11.19 -1.37 28.80
N LYS A 147 -9.90 -1.65 29.02
CA LYS A 147 -8.85 -1.62 27.99
C LYS A 147 -9.16 -2.58 26.85
N TYR A 148 -9.41 -3.85 27.13
CA TYR A 148 -9.68 -4.86 26.11
C TYR A 148 -11.07 -4.73 25.46
N ALA A 149 -12.08 -4.20 26.18
CA ALA A 149 -13.36 -3.83 25.58
C ALA A 149 -13.19 -2.69 24.55
N THR A 150 -12.35 -1.70 24.87
CA THR A 150 -12.02 -0.61 23.94
C THR A 150 -11.25 -1.11 22.73
N GLU A 151 -10.30 -2.04 22.94
CA GLU A 151 -9.56 -2.69 21.85
C GLU A 151 -10.50 -3.47 20.91
N SER A 152 -11.42 -4.26 21.47
CA SER A 152 -12.44 -5.01 20.72
C SER A 152 -13.35 -4.09 19.89
N CYS A 153 -13.86 -3.03 20.51
CA CYS A 153 -14.65 -2.01 19.82
C CYS A 153 -13.84 -1.34 18.70
N SER A 154 -12.56 -1.03 18.96
CA SER A 154 -11.65 -0.43 17.97
C SER A 154 -11.42 -1.34 16.77
N ALA A 155 -11.20 -2.64 16.99
CA ALA A 155 -11.02 -3.60 15.90
C ALA A 155 -12.23 -3.69 14.97
N ILE A 156 -13.45 -3.72 15.52
CA ILE A 156 -14.69 -3.72 14.72
C ILE A 156 -14.81 -2.42 13.92
N LYS A 157 -14.52 -1.28 14.55
CA LYS A 157 -14.50 0.03 13.91
C LYS A 157 -13.52 0.07 12.74
N ASN A 158 -12.31 -0.44 12.95
CA ASN A 158 -11.26 -0.50 11.95
C ASN A 158 -11.69 -1.33 10.73
N ILE A 159 -12.21 -2.54 10.93
CA ILE A 159 -12.69 -3.41 9.82
C ILE A 159 -13.70 -2.67 8.94
N ILE A 160 -14.72 -2.06 9.56
CA ILE A 160 -15.79 -1.40 8.83
C ILE A 160 -15.26 -0.13 8.12
N SER A 161 -14.44 0.65 8.81
CA SER A 161 -13.82 1.87 8.27
C SER A 161 -12.90 1.59 7.09
N ASP A 162 -12.09 0.54 7.17
CA ASP A 162 -11.19 0.08 6.11
C ASP A 162 -11.99 -0.38 4.89
N PHE A 163 -13.08 -1.11 5.11
CA PHE A 163 -13.97 -1.51 4.02
C PHE A 163 -14.55 -0.30 3.28
N PHE A 164 -15.03 0.72 4.01
CA PHE A 164 -15.50 1.97 3.41
C PHE A 164 -14.38 2.70 2.66
N SER A 165 -13.18 2.78 3.24
CA SER A 165 -12.01 3.39 2.63
C SER A 165 -11.63 2.73 1.30
N ILE A 166 -11.58 1.39 1.28
CA ILE A 166 -11.29 0.59 0.08
C ILE A 166 -12.40 0.80 -0.97
N ALA A 167 -13.67 0.76 -0.56
CA ALA A 167 -14.79 0.98 -1.46
C ALA A 167 -14.72 2.36 -2.13
N VAL A 168 -14.36 3.41 -1.37
CA VAL A 168 -14.20 4.75 -1.95
C VAL A 168 -12.97 4.83 -2.83
N PHE A 169 -11.84 4.24 -2.46
CA PHE A 169 -10.65 4.19 -3.30
C PHE A 169 -10.98 3.58 -4.67
N ILE A 170 -11.65 2.42 -4.70
CA ILE A 170 -12.10 1.76 -5.92
C ILE A 170 -13.07 2.66 -6.70
N THR A 171 -14.03 3.28 -6.02
CA THR A 171 -15.00 4.19 -6.64
C THR A 171 -14.32 5.39 -7.30
N ILE A 172 -13.30 5.99 -6.67
CA ILE A 172 -12.52 7.10 -7.23
C ILE A 172 -11.84 6.68 -8.53
N ILE A 173 -11.24 5.48 -8.58
CA ILE A 173 -10.60 4.95 -9.80
C ILE A 173 -11.63 4.75 -10.92
N ILE A 174 -12.80 4.18 -10.61
CA ILE A 174 -13.85 3.89 -11.59
C ILE A 174 -14.54 5.17 -12.10
N VAL A 175 -14.74 6.17 -11.26
CA VAL A 175 -15.40 7.43 -11.64
C VAL A 175 -14.43 8.37 -12.36
N LYS A 176 -13.17 8.46 -11.91
CA LYS A 176 -12.15 9.39 -12.45
C LYS A 176 -11.22 8.71 -13.48
N LYS A 177 -11.78 7.88 -14.37
CA LYS A 177 -11.01 7.13 -15.39
C LYS A 177 -10.09 8.00 -16.25
N LYS A 178 -10.52 9.21 -16.60
CA LYS A 178 -9.72 10.14 -17.41
C LYS A 178 -8.45 10.57 -16.66
N GLN A 179 -8.59 10.96 -15.40
CA GLN A 179 -7.46 11.37 -14.54
C GLN A 179 -6.56 10.18 -14.25
N PHE A 180 -7.12 8.98 -14.04
CA PHE A 180 -6.35 7.75 -13.90
C PHE A 180 -5.51 7.45 -15.15
N PHE A 181 -6.08 7.61 -16.35
CA PHE A 181 -5.33 7.44 -17.59
C PHE A 181 -4.20 8.48 -17.74
N MET A 182 -4.45 9.74 -17.37
CA MET A 182 -3.42 10.79 -17.34
C MET A 182 -2.28 10.44 -16.38
N LEU A 183 -2.61 9.97 -15.18
CA LEU A 183 -1.63 9.51 -14.18
C LEU A 183 -0.82 8.33 -14.72
N LYS A 184 -1.47 7.33 -15.33
CA LYS A 184 -0.79 6.19 -15.95
C LYS A 184 0.19 6.66 -17.04
N SER A 185 -0.25 7.56 -17.90
CA SER A 185 0.58 8.12 -18.97
C SER A 185 1.78 8.89 -18.40
N PHE A 186 1.56 9.69 -17.35
CA PHE A 186 2.61 10.42 -16.65
C PHE A 186 3.64 9.48 -15.99
N VAL A 187 3.20 8.44 -15.26
CA VAL A 187 4.09 7.43 -14.67
C VAL A 187 4.88 6.70 -15.74
N ASN A 188 4.23 6.32 -16.85
CA ASN A 188 4.93 5.71 -17.98
C ASN A 188 6.01 6.64 -18.55
N GLN A 189 5.70 7.93 -18.74
CA GLN A 189 6.68 8.90 -19.22
C GLN A 189 7.87 9.04 -18.28
N LEU A 190 7.66 9.02 -16.95
CA LEU A 190 8.73 9.00 -15.96
C LEU A 190 9.60 7.74 -16.10
N ILE A 191 8.99 6.56 -16.15
CA ILE A 191 9.72 5.28 -16.21
C ILE A 191 10.50 5.15 -17.53
N TYR A 192 9.87 5.46 -18.67
CA TYR A 192 10.54 5.38 -19.98
C TYR A 192 11.58 6.47 -20.19
N GLY A 193 11.47 7.61 -19.49
CA GLY A 193 12.46 8.67 -19.50
C GLY A 193 13.74 8.36 -18.73
N LEU A 194 13.75 7.32 -17.88
CA LEU A 194 14.95 6.86 -17.17
C LEU A 194 15.91 6.10 -18.10
N SER A 195 17.20 6.11 -17.78
CA SER A 195 18.18 5.22 -18.41
C SER A 195 17.93 3.76 -18.02
N ASP A 196 18.38 2.81 -18.83
CA ASP A 196 18.19 1.38 -18.53
C ASP A 196 18.88 0.98 -17.21
N THR A 197 20.03 1.58 -16.89
CA THR A 197 20.71 1.43 -15.58
C THR A 197 19.86 1.96 -14.43
N ALA A 198 19.24 3.15 -14.58
CA ALA A 198 18.41 3.73 -13.53
C ALA A 198 17.13 2.92 -13.30
N LYS A 199 16.53 2.36 -14.37
CA LYS A 199 15.39 1.42 -14.26
C LYS A 199 15.79 0.17 -13.48
N ALA A 200 16.91 -0.45 -13.82
CA ALA A 200 17.41 -1.64 -13.13
C ALA A 200 17.70 -1.35 -11.65
N PHE A 201 18.39 -0.25 -11.35
CA PHE A 201 18.66 0.20 -9.98
C PHE A 201 17.38 0.44 -9.18
N LEU A 202 16.39 1.16 -9.74
CA LEU A 202 15.13 1.45 -9.06
C LEU A 202 14.38 0.15 -8.74
N ILE A 203 14.38 -0.82 -9.66
CA ILE A 203 13.78 -2.14 -9.44
C ILE A 203 14.49 -2.89 -8.31
N ILE A 204 15.83 -2.97 -8.32
CA ILE A 204 16.62 -3.63 -7.26
C ILE A 204 16.33 -2.97 -5.91
N MET A 205 16.48 -1.64 -5.82
CA MET A 205 16.27 -0.89 -4.59
C MET A 205 14.87 -1.07 -4.01
N LEU A 206 13.82 -1.04 -4.85
CA LEU A 206 12.45 -1.30 -4.39
C LEU A 206 12.27 -2.73 -3.90
N THR A 207 12.84 -3.70 -4.61
CA THR A 207 12.72 -5.12 -4.26
C THR A 207 13.42 -5.38 -2.93
N ASP A 208 14.66 -4.92 -2.76
CA ASP A 208 15.43 -5.12 -1.53
C ASP A 208 14.78 -4.46 -0.30
N MET A 209 14.10 -3.31 -0.49
CA MET A 209 13.42 -2.61 0.59
C MET A 209 12.13 -3.31 1.05
N PHE A 210 11.33 -3.84 0.12
CA PHE A 210 10.02 -4.42 0.46
C PHE A 210 10.02 -5.94 0.63
N VAL A 211 10.98 -6.61 0.01
CA VAL A 211 11.03 -8.07 -0.13
C VAL A 211 12.23 -8.66 0.61
N GLY A 212 13.17 -7.81 1.06
CA GLY A 212 14.34 -8.22 1.83
C GLY A 212 14.00 -8.79 3.22
N PHE A 213 14.57 -9.96 3.52
CA PHE A 213 14.44 -10.70 4.78
C PHE A 213 15.30 -10.11 5.90
N HIS A 214 15.13 -8.82 6.17
CA HIS A 214 16.06 -8.11 7.06
C HIS A 214 15.93 -8.55 8.53
N SER A 215 14.77 -9.07 8.94
CA SER A 215 14.61 -9.76 10.22
C SER A 215 13.26 -10.50 10.32
N PRO A 216 13.22 -11.77 10.75
CA PRO A 216 11.99 -12.46 11.15
C PRO A 216 11.16 -11.67 12.16
N HIS A 217 11.81 -10.97 13.08
CA HIS A 217 11.16 -10.16 14.11
C HIS A 217 10.45 -8.93 13.53
N GLY A 218 10.94 -8.38 12.42
CA GLY A 218 10.25 -7.28 11.73
C GLY A 218 8.89 -7.73 11.19
N TRP A 219 8.83 -8.94 10.62
CA TRP A 219 7.58 -9.53 10.15
C TRP A 219 6.63 -9.92 11.27
N GLU A 220 7.15 -10.38 12.41
CA GLU A 220 6.36 -10.64 13.62
C GLU A 220 5.61 -9.39 14.06
N ILE A 221 6.30 -8.27 14.23
CA ILE A 221 5.68 -7.00 14.64
C ILE A 221 4.64 -6.54 13.62
N VAL A 222 4.95 -6.59 12.31
CA VAL A 222 4.02 -6.17 11.26
C VAL A 222 2.74 -7.00 11.30
N ILE A 223 2.87 -8.32 11.44
CA ILE A 223 1.71 -9.22 11.46
C ILE A 223 0.91 -9.07 12.74
N GLU A 224 1.55 -8.96 13.91
CA GLU A 224 0.84 -8.68 15.16
C GLU A 224 0.02 -7.38 15.05
N VAL A 225 0.60 -6.31 14.51
CA VAL A 225 -0.11 -5.03 14.32
C VAL A 225 -1.30 -5.19 13.38
N ILE A 226 -1.14 -5.91 12.27
CA ILE A 226 -2.23 -6.17 11.31
C ILE A 226 -3.34 -7.01 11.96
N LEU A 227 -3.00 -8.09 12.66
CA LEU A 227 -3.96 -8.97 13.32
C LEU A 227 -4.73 -8.21 14.41
N ARG A 228 -4.05 -7.42 15.23
CA ARG A 228 -4.68 -6.53 16.23
C ARG A 228 -5.61 -5.51 15.59
N HIS A 229 -5.16 -4.88 14.50
CA HIS A 229 -5.96 -3.89 13.79
C HIS A 229 -7.30 -4.46 13.32
N PHE A 230 -7.31 -5.72 12.86
CA PHE A 230 -8.51 -6.44 12.44
C PHE A 230 -9.19 -7.25 13.56
N GLY A 231 -8.66 -7.26 14.79
CA GLY A 231 -9.20 -8.07 15.89
C GLY A 231 -9.15 -9.58 15.65
N VAL A 232 -8.21 -10.05 14.82
CA VAL A 232 -7.98 -11.47 14.54
C VAL A 232 -7.03 -12.03 15.60
N PRO A 233 -7.22 -13.27 16.09
CA PRO A 233 -6.36 -13.85 17.11
C PRO A 233 -4.90 -14.00 16.63
N GLU A 234 -3.96 -13.54 17.47
CA GLU A 234 -2.51 -13.65 17.27
C GLU A 234 -2.03 -15.07 17.63
N SER A 235 -2.32 -16.06 16.79
CA SER A 235 -1.79 -17.40 17.00
C SER A 235 -0.30 -17.44 16.65
N ARG A 236 0.54 -17.81 17.63
CA ARG A 236 2.00 -17.90 17.43
C ARG A 236 2.36 -18.84 16.29
N ASP A 237 1.65 -19.96 16.19
CA ASP A 237 1.86 -20.95 15.12
C ASP A 237 1.60 -20.35 13.73
N PHE A 238 0.52 -19.58 13.57
CA PHE A 238 0.24 -18.88 12.31
C PHE A 238 1.34 -17.87 11.98
N ILE A 239 1.74 -17.06 12.97
CA ILE A 239 2.79 -16.05 12.81
C ILE A 239 4.10 -16.71 12.37
N PHE A 240 4.52 -17.82 13.01
CA PHE A 240 5.74 -18.55 12.63
C PHE A 240 5.68 -19.16 11.23
N VAL A 241 4.55 -19.79 10.87
CA VAL A 241 4.35 -20.34 9.52
C VAL A 241 4.35 -19.22 8.48
N PHE A 242 3.74 -18.07 8.79
CA PHE A 242 3.72 -16.92 7.92
C PHE A 242 5.14 -16.37 7.69
N ILE A 243 5.88 -16.08 8.77
CA ILE A 243 7.24 -15.51 8.69
C ILE A 243 8.21 -16.44 7.95
N SER A 244 8.06 -17.76 8.11
CA SER A 244 8.93 -18.73 7.43
C SER A 244 8.60 -18.93 5.94
N THR A 245 7.34 -18.77 5.54
CA THR A 245 6.89 -19.13 4.18
C THR A 245 6.61 -17.90 3.32
N PHE A 246 5.83 -16.94 3.82
CA PHE A 246 5.29 -15.85 3.01
C PHE A 246 6.38 -14.95 2.42
N PRO A 247 7.38 -14.47 3.18
CA PRO A 247 8.40 -13.60 2.62
C PRO A 247 9.24 -14.34 1.54
N VAL A 248 9.48 -15.66 1.70
CA VAL A 248 10.25 -16.50 0.75
C VAL A 248 9.50 -16.64 -0.57
N VAL A 249 8.20 -16.89 -0.49
CA VAL A 249 7.32 -16.97 -1.66
C VAL A 249 7.24 -15.60 -2.34
N LEU A 250 7.09 -14.53 -1.57
CA LEU A 250 7.01 -13.16 -2.09
C LEU A 250 8.29 -12.79 -2.87
N ASP A 251 9.46 -13.10 -2.31
CA ASP A 251 10.77 -12.92 -2.96
C ASP A 251 10.90 -13.66 -4.28
N THR A 252 10.52 -14.94 -4.29
CA THR A 252 10.58 -15.76 -5.49
C THR A 252 9.67 -15.22 -6.58
N ILE A 253 8.43 -14.80 -6.23
CA ILE A 253 7.47 -14.24 -7.17
C ILE A 253 7.97 -12.90 -7.74
N PHE A 254 8.48 -12.00 -6.89
CA PHE A 254 8.99 -10.70 -7.35
C PHE A 254 10.20 -10.87 -8.26
N LYS A 255 11.20 -11.67 -7.87
CA LYS A 255 12.38 -11.97 -8.72
C LYS A 255 11.96 -12.54 -10.07
N TYR A 256 11.05 -13.52 -10.09
CA TYR A 256 10.54 -14.09 -11.34
C TYR A 256 9.82 -13.03 -12.20
N TRP A 257 8.95 -12.22 -11.59
CA TRP A 257 8.19 -11.20 -12.31
C TRP A 257 9.11 -10.12 -12.91
N ILE A 258 10.11 -9.68 -12.15
CA ILE A 258 11.14 -8.74 -12.59
C ILE A 258 11.94 -9.32 -13.76
N PHE A 259 12.45 -10.54 -13.63
CA PHE A 259 13.20 -11.20 -14.70
C PHE A 259 12.37 -11.31 -15.98
N ARG A 260 11.10 -11.70 -15.87
CA ARG A 260 10.18 -11.79 -17.02
C ARG A 260 9.88 -10.42 -17.62
N TYR A 261 9.73 -9.39 -16.80
CA TYR A 261 9.45 -8.03 -17.25
C TYR A 261 10.66 -7.42 -17.98
N LEU A 262 11.85 -7.48 -17.38
CA LEU A 262 13.08 -6.94 -17.97
C LEU A 262 13.41 -7.64 -19.30
N ASN A 263 13.27 -8.97 -19.39
CA ASN A 263 13.48 -9.72 -20.63
C ASN A 263 12.54 -9.28 -21.77
N ARG A 264 11.33 -8.82 -21.45
CA ARG A 264 10.36 -8.35 -22.45
C ARG A 264 10.63 -6.92 -22.91
N VAL A 265 11.17 -6.07 -22.03
CA VAL A 265 11.33 -4.63 -22.29
C VAL A 265 12.68 -4.32 -22.90
N SER A 266 13.77 -4.92 -22.40
CA SER A 266 15.12 -4.70 -22.92
C SER A 266 16.08 -5.80 -22.44
N PRO A 267 16.57 -6.68 -23.34
CA PRO A 267 17.56 -7.70 -22.98
C PRO A 267 18.85 -7.11 -22.38
N SER A 268 19.23 -5.88 -22.74
CA SER A 268 20.40 -5.21 -22.16
C SER A 268 20.17 -4.81 -20.70
N ALA A 269 18.95 -4.44 -20.32
CA ALA A 269 18.61 -4.13 -18.92
C ALA A 269 18.69 -5.36 -18.01
N VAL A 270 18.46 -6.57 -18.55
CA VAL A 270 18.64 -7.84 -17.83
C VAL A 270 20.11 -8.12 -17.55
N ALA A 271 20.98 -7.90 -18.55
CA ALA A 271 22.43 -8.04 -18.38
C ALA A 271 22.97 -7.06 -17.33
N THR A 272 22.50 -5.81 -17.36
CA THR A 272 22.84 -4.81 -16.33
C THR A 272 22.32 -5.22 -14.94
N TYR A 273 21.07 -5.69 -14.84
CA TYR A 273 20.51 -6.19 -13.57
C TYR A 273 21.34 -7.33 -12.99
N HIS A 274 21.72 -8.33 -13.79
CA HIS A 274 22.60 -9.40 -13.33
C HIS A 274 23.96 -8.87 -12.85
N SER A 275 24.61 -8.01 -13.63
CA SER A 275 25.90 -7.43 -13.24
C SER A 275 25.87 -6.52 -12.00
N MET A 276 24.70 -6.01 -11.64
CA MET A 276 24.51 -5.15 -10.45
C MET A 276 24.05 -5.93 -9.22
N ASN A 277 23.54 -7.15 -9.42
CA ASN A 277 22.99 -8.00 -8.36
C ASN A 277 23.94 -9.15 -7.97
N GLU A 278 24.91 -9.50 -8.84
CA GLU A 278 26.14 -10.23 -8.46
C GLU A 278 27.13 -9.31 -7.74
#